data_AF-X0REI5-F1
#
_entry.id   AF-X0REI5-F1
#
_cell.length_a   1.000
_cell.length_b   1.000
_cell.length_c   1.000
_cell.angle_alpha   90.00
_cell.angle_beta   90.00
_cell.angle_gamma   90.00
#
_symmetry.space_group_name_H-M   'P 1'
#
loop_
_entity.id
_entity.type
_entity.pdbx_description
1 polymer ?
#
loop_
_entity_poly.entity_id
_entity_poly.type
_entity_poly.pdbx_seq_one_letter_code
_entity_poly.pdbx_strand_id
1 'polypeptide(L)' 'MNQVTKNKCPAIPPQDYKGTMADWFIALEERGYDAENYCYVMLDDNEYNEILDWCERGE' A
#
# COMPACT_ATOMS: atom_id res chain seq x y z
N MET A 1 -22.98 12.31 12.18
CA MET A 1 -21.55 12.06 11.92
C MET A 1 -21.48 11.00 10.83
N ASN A 2 -21.37 11.40 9.56
CA ASN A 2 -21.27 10.43 8.48
C ASN A 2 -19.91 9.75 8.57
N GLN A 3 -19.91 8.49 8.97
CA GLN A 3 -18.77 7.61 8.78
C GLN A 3 -18.55 7.52 7.27
N VAL A 4 -17.60 8.30 6.76
CA VAL A 4 -16.98 8.01 5.47
C VAL A 4 -16.40 6.63 5.68
N THR A 5 -17.03 5.62 5.10
CA THR A 5 -16.44 4.29 4.99
C THR A 5 -15.14 4.53 4.24
N LYS A 6 -14.02 4.61 4.97
CA LYS A 6 -12.69 4.68 4.37
C LYS A 6 -12.66 3.55 3.36
N ASN A 7 -12.59 3.87 2.08
CA ASN A 7 -12.50 2.85 1.05
C ASN A 7 -11.23 2.08 1.37
N LYS A 8 -11.42 0.83 1.81
CA LYS A 8 -10.30 -0.04 2.06
C LYS A 8 -10.00 -0.77 0.76
N CYS A 9 -8.78 -0.66 0.29
CA CYS A 9 -8.29 -1.37 -0.87
C CYS A 9 -7.29 -2.44 -0.44
N PRO A 10 -7.21 -3.57 -1.16
CA PRO A 10 -6.17 -4.55 -0.89
C PRO A 10 -4.79 -3.90 -1.13
N ALA A 11 -3.78 -4.30 -0.35
CA ALA A 11 -2.41 -3.79 -0.47
C ALA A 11 -1.66 -4.31 -1.71
N ILE A 12 -2.37 -4.44 -2.84
CA ILE A 12 -1.87 -4.92 -4.11
C ILE A 12 -1.50 -3.69 -4.95
N PRO A 13 -0.25 -3.58 -5.42
CA PRO A 13 0.15 -2.46 -6.26
C PRO A 13 -0.67 -2.39 -7.56
N PRO A 14 -0.84 -1.20 -8.15
CA PRO A 14 -1.62 -1.05 -9.37
C PRO A 14 -0.92 -1.74 -10.54
N GLN A 15 -1.67 -2.08 -11.59
CA GLN A 15 -1.12 -2.79 -12.75
C GLN A 15 0.00 -1.99 -13.45
N ASP A 16 -0.05 -0.66 -13.40
CA ASP A 16 0.91 0.25 -14.01
C ASP A 16 2.02 0.72 -13.05
N TYR A 17 2.10 0.15 -11.85
CA TYR A 17 3.10 0.43 -10.83
C TYR A 17 4.52 0.47 -11.39
N LYS A 18 5.25 1.56 -11.09
CA LYS A 18 6.60 1.80 -11.63
C LYS A 18 7.75 1.30 -10.75
N GLY A 19 7.49 1.07 -9.47
CA GLY A 19 8.49 0.55 -8.52
C GLY A 19 8.69 -0.97 -8.64
N THR A 20 9.47 -1.54 -7.72
CA THR A 20 9.60 -3.00 -7.63
C THR A 20 8.64 -3.57 -6.58
N MET A 21 8.26 -4.85 -6.73
CA MET A 21 7.52 -5.54 -5.68
C MET A 21 8.30 -5.61 -4.35
N ALA A 22 9.64 -5.61 -4.40
CA ALA A 22 10.46 -5.60 -3.20
C ALA A 22 10.27 -4.29 -2.42
N ASP A 23 10.31 -3.14 -3.10
CA ASP A 23 10.07 -1.84 -2.47
C ASP A 23 8.66 -1.77 -1.87
N TRP A 24 7.67 -2.33 -2.56
CA TRP A 24 6.29 -2.39 -2.06
C TRP A 24 6.19 -3.20 -0.77
N PHE A 25 6.87 -4.36 -0.70
CA PHE A 25 6.90 -5.19 0.49
C PHE A 25 7.65 -4.50 1.64
N ILE A 26 8.79 -3.88 1.38
CA ILE A 26 9.52 -3.09 2.37
C ILE A 26 8.62 -1.97 2.92
N ALA A 27 7.92 -1.24 2.05
CA ALA A 27 7.02 -0.17 2.45
C ALA A 27 5.87 -0.64 3.34
N LEU A 28 5.38 -1.87 3.11
CA LEU A 28 4.38 -2.51 3.97
C LEU A 28 4.97 -2.93 5.32
N GLU A 29 6.11 -3.62 5.33
CA GLU A 29 6.78 -4.06 6.57
C GLU A 29 7.18 -2.87 7.47
N GLU A 30 7.72 -1.80 6.89
CA GLU A 30 8.09 -0.60 7.63
C GLU A 30 6.89 0.10 8.28
N ARG A 31 5.69 -0.08 7.72
CA ARG A 31 4.42 0.41 8.28
C ARG A 31 3.77 -0.60 9.22
N GLY A 32 4.40 -1.75 9.47
CA GLY A 32 3.93 -2.79 10.38
C GLY A 32 2.88 -3.73 9.77
N TYR A 33 2.79 -3.78 8.44
CA TYR A 33 1.91 -4.69 7.72
C TYR A 33 2.60 -6.03 7.40
N ASP A 34 1.79 -7.08 7.27
CA ASP A 34 2.25 -8.39 6.82
C ASP A 34 2.45 -8.38 5.31
N ALA A 35 3.68 -8.09 4.87
CA ALA A 35 4.03 -8.05 3.45
C ALA A 35 4.07 -9.45 2.81
N GLU A 36 4.37 -10.51 3.58
CA GLU A 36 4.32 -11.89 3.07
C GLU A 36 2.90 -12.28 2.67
N ASN A 37 1.91 -11.80 3.41
CA ASN A 37 0.48 -12.00 3.16
C ASN A 37 -0.23 -10.73 2.67
N TYR A 38 0.45 -9.87 1.90
CA TYR A 38 -0.05 -8.57 1.44
C TYR A 38 -1.43 -8.61 0.76
N CYS A 39 -1.78 -9.73 0.12
CA CYS A 39 -3.09 -9.92 -0.52
C CYS A 39 -4.27 -9.93 0.46
N TYR A 40 -4.02 -10.13 1.76
CA TYR A 40 -5.01 -10.04 2.83
C TYR A 40 -4.96 -8.71 3.60
N VAL A 41 -3.95 -7.87 3.34
CA VAL A 41 -3.81 -6.55 3.96
C VAL A 41 -4.77 -5.59 3.27
N MET A 42 -5.50 -4.82 4.07
CA MET A 42 -6.48 -3.83 3.62
C MET A 42 -6.05 -2.43 4.09
N LEU A 43 -5.58 -1.62 3.14
CA LEU A 43 -5.13 -0.25 3.37
C LEU A 43 -6.27 0.73 3.14
N ASP A 44 -6.28 1.85 3.85
CA ASP A 44 -7.10 2.97 3.40
C ASP A 44 -6.44 3.74 2.24
N ASP A 45 -7.24 4.53 1.51
CA ASP A 45 -6.77 5.27 0.34
C ASP A 45 -5.53 6.15 0.65
N ASN A 46 -5.37 6.69 1.86
CA ASN A 46 -4.22 7.50 2.20
C ASN A 46 -2.95 6.64 2.29
N GLU A 47 -3.03 5.54 3.03
CA GLU A 47 -1.91 4.62 3.23
C GLU A 47 -1.44 3.99 1.91
N TYR A 48 -2.40 3.63 1.04
CA TYR A 48 -2.10 3.11 -0.29
C TYR A 48 -1.33 4.13 -1.14
N ASN A 49 -1.81 5.37 -1.20
CA ASN A 49 -1.17 6.43 -1.97
C ASN A 49 0.21 6.80 -1.40
N GLU A 50 0.38 6.78 -0.08
CA GLU A 50 1.68 7.02 0.57
C GLU A 50 2.71 5.93 0.22
N ILE A 51 2.29 4.66 0.20
CA ILE A 51 3.15 3.55 -0.23
C ILE A 51 3.49 3.69 -1.72
N LEU A 52 2.50 3.98 -2.56
CA LEU A 52 2.69 4.15 -3.99
C LEU A 52 3.67 5.29 -4.32
N ASP A 53 3.48 6.48 -3.72
CA ASP A 53 4.34 7.63 -3.93
C ASP A 53 5.77 7.37 -3.44
N TRP A 54 5.92 6.74 -2.27
CA TRP A 54 7.24 6.37 -1.73
C TRP A 54 7.99 5.41 -2.67
N CYS A 55 7.31 4.36 -3.12
CA CYS A 55 7.90 3.36 -3.99
C CYS A 55 8.23 3.88 -5.40
N GLU A 56 7.41 4.76 -5.97
CA GLU A 56 7.63 5.29 -7.33
C GLU A 56 8.67 6.42 -7.38
N ARG A 57 8.93 7.09 -6.25
CA ARG A 57 9.98 8.11 -6.14
C ARG A 57 11.39 7.54 -5.98
N GLY A 58 11.51 6.32 -5.46
CA GLY A 58 12.79 5.62 -5.31
C GLY A 58 13.78 6.34 -4.38
N GLU A 59 13.29 6.92 -3.28
CA GLU A 59 14.15 7.53 -2.23
C GLU A 59 14.82 6.47 -1.34
#